data_AF-A0A928V6A4-F1
#
_entry.id   AF-A0A928V6A4-F1
#
_cell.length_a   1.000
_cell.length_b   1.000
_cell.length_c   1.000
_cell.angle_alpha   90.00
_cell.angle_beta   90.00
_cell.angle_gamma   90.00
#
_symmetry.space_group_name_H-M   'P 1'
#
loop_
_entity.id
_entity.type
_entity.pdbx_description
1 polymer ?
#
loop_
_entity_poly.entity_id
_entity_poly.type
_entity_poly.pdbx_seq_one_letter_code
_entity_poly.pdbx_strand_id
1 'polypeptide(L)'
;MLAMLSRSLLRSCLYPRKSMTLAGASHLRTPRFSALLDWCQQHFLPDLNATQLEPLGEEAGFRRYYRVSVAGRNWLVVDANPATEDTPQFVRVAAYLRENNIHTPAIQAVDPALGFLVVEDFGDNLLYRQFQIEPSLATANGIYGEALTALLALQQCPDQPDFIPRYDQPLLRRELEIFTEWFVGALLQKPLSAREQDMLQALFHRLESSALEQPQVLVHRDYHSRNLISCNDGTIGVIDFQGALWGPCTYDPVSLLRDCYVHWPDEAVNQWAAGYGRVMMAAGIIPAVDEATWLRWFDWMGLQRHIKVLGIFARVHLRDGKSHFLADLPRVIRYVTGVAGRYAELDDFSLWFEQQLMPLIRQQAWYLPEEDVFR
;
A
#
# COMPACT_ATOMS: atom_id res chain seq x y z
N MET A 1 13.64 -13.31 2.77
CA MET A 1 13.25 -11.90 3.12
C MET A 1 12.61 -11.20 1.90
N LEU A 2 11.52 -11.77 1.38
CA LEU A 2 10.85 -11.37 0.11
C LEU A 2 9.33 -11.20 0.27
N ALA A 3 8.86 -11.07 1.51
CA ALA A 3 7.45 -11.22 1.87
C ALA A 3 6.73 -9.91 2.20
N MET A 4 7.33 -8.74 1.94
CA MET A 4 6.80 -7.42 2.32
C MET A 4 6.34 -6.60 1.11
N LEU A 5 5.24 -7.00 0.49
CA LEU A 5 4.48 -6.14 -0.41
C LEU A 5 3.02 -6.12 0.03
N SER A 6 2.57 -4.96 0.52
CA SER A 6 1.18 -4.55 0.76
C SER A 6 0.24 -5.67 1.17
N ARG A 7 0.27 -6.02 2.46
CA ARG A 7 -0.69 -6.93 3.09
C ARG A 7 -1.82 -6.08 3.64
N SER A 8 -2.64 -5.50 2.75
CA SER A 8 -3.68 -4.54 3.16
C SER A 8 -4.51 -5.14 4.29
N LEU A 9 -4.47 -4.48 5.45
CA LEU A 9 -4.81 -5.12 6.72
C LEU A 9 -6.29 -5.49 6.81
N LEU A 10 -7.20 -4.85 6.06
CA LEU A 10 -8.64 -5.06 6.22
C LEU A 10 -9.42 -4.80 4.93
N ARG A 11 -9.49 -5.79 4.02
CA ARG A 11 -10.43 -5.75 2.87
C ARG A 11 -11.87 -6.13 3.23
N SER A 12 -12.13 -6.68 4.42
CA SER A 12 -13.51 -6.94 4.90
C SER A 12 -14.37 -5.67 4.94
N CYS A 13 -13.72 -4.50 4.90
CA CYS A 13 -14.35 -3.18 4.82
C CYS A 13 -14.68 -2.73 3.38
N LEU A 14 -14.34 -3.49 2.34
CA LEU A 14 -14.47 -3.03 0.94
C LEU A 14 -15.71 -3.56 0.21
N TYR A 15 -16.42 -4.53 0.78
CA TYR A 15 -17.63 -5.11 0.20
C TYR A 15 -18.75 -5.19 1.26
N PRO A 16 -20.04 -5.07 0.87
CA PRO A 16 -21.15 -5.25 1.80
C PRO A 16 -21.09 -6.65 2.42
N ARG A 17 -21.26 -6.71 3.75
CA ARG A 17 -21.27 -7.97 4.52
C ARG A 17 -22.27 -8.94 3.90
N LYS A 18 -21.81 -10.03 3.30
CA LYS A 18 -22.64 -11.25 3.31
C LYS A 18 -22.60 -11.74 4.74
N SER A 19 -23.74 -11.75 5.42
CA SER A 19 -23.89 -12.45 6.69
C SER A 19 -23.43 -13.89 6.47
N MET A 20 -22.22 -14.24 6.90
CA MET A 20 -21.86 -15.63 7.04
C MET A 20 -22.70 -16.15 8.19
N THR A 21 -23.78 -16.85 7.86
CA THR A 21 -24.45 -17.74 8.79
C THR A 21 -23.41 -18.70 9.37
N LEU A 22 -23.55 -19.03 10.65
CA LEU A 22 -22.71 -19.92 11.46
C LEU A 22 -22.41 -21.31 10.85
N ALA A 23 -22.88 -21.60 9.64
CA ALA A 23 -22.66 -22.85 8.91
C ALA A 23 -21.27 -22.97 8.23
N GLY A 24 -20.41 -21.93 8.28
CA GLY A 24 -19.05 -21.91 7.69
C GLY A 24 -17.88 -21.98 8.69
N ALA A 25 -18.11 -22.48 9.90
CA ALA A 25 -17.20 -22.40 11.06
C ALA A 25 -16.07 -23.47 11.10
N SER A 26 -15.33 -23.71 10.01
CA SER A 26 -14.20 -24.66 10.04
C SER A 26 -12.96 -24.08 10.74
N HIS A 27 -12.70 -22.77 10.60
CA HIS A 27 -11.54 -22.09 11.19
C HIS A 27 -11.63 -21.95 12.72
N LEU A 28 -12.84 -21.82 13.27
CA LEU A 28 -13.12 -21.78 14.72
C LEU A 28 -12.81 -23.11 15.44
N ARG A 29 -12.47 -24.17 14.71
CA ARG A 29 -12.13 -25.50 15.24
C ARG A 29 -10.66 -25.89 15.01
N THR A 30 -9.81 -24.93 14.67
CA THR A 30 -8.38 -25.22 14.49
C THR A 30 -7.65 -25.16 15.84
N PRO A 31 -6.62 -26.00 16.06
CA PRO A 31 -5.79 -25.92 17.28
C PRO A 31 -5.20 -24.52 17.49
N ARG A 32 -4.92 -23.81 16.40
CA ARG A 32 -4.40 -22.44 16.44
C ARG A 32 -5.43 -21.42 16.94
N PHE A 33 -6.70 -21.56 16.53
CA PHE A 33 -7.77 -20.71 17.06
C PHE A 33 -8.04 -20.98 18.55
N SER A 34 -8.02 -22.24 18.98
CA SER A 34 -8.13 -22.58 20.41
C SER A 34 -7.00 -21.94 21.22
N ALA A 35 -5.75 -22.06 20.76
CA ALA A 35 -4.61 -21.42 21.42
C ALA A 35 -4.72 -19.89 21.48
N LEU A 36 -5.21 -19.26 20.40
CA LEU A 36 -5.46 -17.82 20.35
C LEU A 36 -6.52 -17.40 21.38
N LEU A 37 -7.62 -18.15 21.49
CA LEU A 37 -8.69 -17.88 22.44
C LEU A 37 -8.19 -18.05 23.89
N ASP A 38 -7.51 -19.16 24.19
CA ASP A 38 -6.95 -19.43 25.52
C ASP A 38 -5.96 -18.32 25.94
N TRP A 39 -5.11 -17.89 25.00
CA TRP A 39 -4.19 -16.77 25.21
C TRP A 39 -4.93 -15.44 25.46
N CYS A 40 -5.98 -15.14 24.69
CA CYS A 40 -6.78 -13.94 24.91
C CYS A 40 -7.48 -13.95 26.28
N GLN A 41 -7.96 -15.11 26.73
CA GLN A 41 -8.55 -15.26 28.06
C GLN A 41 -7.54 -14.96 29.17
N GLN A 42 -6.28 -15.37 29.00
CA GLN A 42 -5.24 -15.15 30.00
C GLN A 42 -4.71 -13.70 30.01
N HIS A 43 -4.63 -13.04 28.86
CA HIS A 43 -3.89 -11.79 28.72
C HIS A 43 -4.72 -10.56 28.33
N PHE A 44 -5.98 -10.73 27.94
CA PHE A 44 -6.82 -9.63 27.46
C PHE A 44 -8.20 -9.60 28.13
N LEU A 45 -8.99 -10.66 27.99
CA LEU A 45 -10.36 -10.71 28.51
C LEU A 45 -10.72 -12.12 29.02
N PRO A 46 -10.70 -12.35 30.35
CA PRO A 46 -10.91 -13.68 30.96
C PRO A 46 -12.18 -14.40 30.53
N ASP A 47 -13.29 -13.67 30.39
CA ASP A 47 -14.59 -14.24 30.03
C ASP A 47 -14.85 -14.24 28.51
N LEU A 48 -13.81 -14.07 27.68
CA LEU A 48 -13.95 -14.05 26.23
C LEU A 48 -14.41 -15.42 25.72
N ASN A 49 -15.51 -15.42 24.97
CA ASN A 49 -16.04 -16.61 24.32
C ASN A 49 -15.83 -16.56 22.80
N ALA A 50 -15.65 -17.73 22.18
CA ALA A 50 -15.46 -17.85 20.72
C ALA A 50 -16.58 -17.19 19.89
N THR A 51 -17.82 -17.17 20.40
CA THR A 51 -18.97 -16.55 19.72
C THR A 51 -18.93 -15.03 19.70
N GLN A 52 -18.08 -14.40 20.52
CA GLN A 52 -17.88 -12.95 20.54
C GLN A 52 -16.82 -12.48 19.54
N LEU A 53 -16.06 -13.41 18.95
CA LEU A 53 -15.04 -13.13 17.95
C LEU A 53 -15.68 -13.17 16.54
N GLU A 54 -15.95 -11.99 15.98
CA GLU A 54 -16.45 -11.84 14.61
C GLU A 54 -15.28 -11.95 13.61
N PRO A 55 -15.19 -12.99 12.76
CA PRO A 55 -14.11 -13.10 11.80
C PRO A 55 -14.22 -12.00 10.73
N LEU A 56 -13.13 -11.28 10.50
CA LEU A 56 -12.98 -10.38 9.36
C LEU A 56 -12.32 -11.20 8.25
N GLY A 57 -13.09 -11.54 7.20
CA GLY A 57 -12.82 -12.57 6.18
C GLY A 57 -11.36 -12.80 5.71
N GLU A 58 -11.08 -14.01 5.20
CA GLU A 58 -9.72 -14.57 4.98
C GLU A 58 -8.85 -13.93 3.86
N GLU A 59 -9.23 -12.80 3.26
CA GLU A 59 -8.84 -12.56 1.87
C GLU A 59 -7.59 -11.69 1.58
N ALA A 60 -6.70 -11.42 2.55
CA ALA A 60 -5.48 -10.66 2.23
C ALA A 60 -4.24 -10.91 3.11
N GLY A 61 -3.97 -12.15 3.52
CA GLY A 61 -2.67 -12.44 4.14
C GLY A 61 -2.56 -13.80 4.81
N PHE A 62 -1.42 -14.05 5.44
CA PHE A 62 -1.23 -15.17 6.38
C PHE A 62 -1.76 -14.84 7.78
N ARG A 63 -2.33 -13.64 7.97
CA ARG A 63 -2.94 -13.18 9.21
C ARG A 63 -4.43 -13.46 9.22
N ARG A 64 -4.97 -13.81 10.38
CA ARG A 64 -6.41 -13.89 10.61
C ARG A 64 -6.80 -12.83 11.63
N TYR A 65 -7.93 -12.19 11.39
CA TYR A 65 -8.43 -11.10 12.22
C TYR A 65 -9.82 -11.44 12.75
N TYR A 66 -10.01 -11.20 14.04
CA TYR A 66 -11.29 -11.35 14.71
C TYR A 66 -11.62 -10.08 15.45
N ARG A 67 -12.75 -9.47 15.15
CA ARG A 67 -13.25 -8.28 15.84
C ARG A 67 -13.96 -8.70 17.11
N VAL A 68 -13.69 -7.96 18.20
CA VAL A 68 -14.40 -8.08 19.47
C VAL A 68 -14.67 -6.72 20.07
N SER A 69 -15.88 -6.52 20.60
CA SER A 69 -16.26 -5.30 21.31
C SER A 69 -16.21 -5.52 22.82
N VAL A 70 -15.41 -4.71 23.52
CA VAL A 70 -15.20 -4.80 24.97
C VAL A 70 -15.40 -3.42 25.58
N ALA A 71 -16.37 -3.29 26.51
CA ALA A 71 -16.67 -2.05 27.23
C ALA A 71 -16.83 -0.81 26.32
N GLY A 72 -17.46 -0.98 25.15
CA GLY A 72 -17.69 0.10 24.19
C GLY A 72 -16.50 0.45 23.29
N ARG A 73 -15.39 -0.31 23.35
CA ARG A 73 -14.25 -0.20 22.43
C ARG A 73 -14.15 -1.44 21.55
N ASN A 74 -13.68 -1.27 20.33
CA ASN A 74 -13.45 -2.37 19.40
C ASN A 74 -11.97 -2.74 19.36
N TRP A 75 -11.71 -4.04 19.28
CA TRP A 75 -10.38 -4.62 19.20
C TRP A 75 -10.33 -5.68 18.10
N LEU A 76 -9.15 -5.82 17.50
CA LEU A 76 -8.80 -6.91 16.60
C LEU A 76 -7.90 -7.88 17.35
N VAL A 77 -8.40 -9.10 17.53
CA VAL A 77 -7.59 -10.25 17.88
C VAL A 77 -6.96 -10.78 16.59
N VAL A 78 -5.63 -10.81 16.56
CA VAL A 78 -4.83 -11.13 15.38
C VAL A 78 -4.06 -12.41 15.62
N ASP A 79 -4.19 -13.33 14.67
CA ASP A 79 -3.30 -14.46 14.52
C ASP A 79 -2.35 -14.18 13.34
N ALA A 80 -1.09 -13.88 13.64
CA ALA A 80 -0.01 -13.60 12.70
C ALA A 80 1.07 -14.68 12.79
N ASN A 81 1.00 -15.70 11.93
CA ASN A 81 1.89 -16.86 11.99
C ASN A 81 3.39 -16.46 11.96
N PRO A 82 4.19 -16.76 13.01
CA PRO A 82 5.61 -16.41 13.09
C PRO A 82 6.47 -16.99 11.94
N ALA A 83 5.99 -18.04 11.26
CA ALA A 83 6.67 -18.61 10.10
C ALA A 83 6.65 -17.67 8.87
N THR A 84 5.72 -16.71 8.83
CA THR A 84 5.47 -15.85 7.66
C THR A 84 5.31 -14.37 7.99
N GLU A 85 5.23 -14.02 9.27
CA GLU A 85 4.99 -12.69 9.81
C GLU A 85 6.09 -12.27 10.78
N ASP A 86 6.45 -10.99 10.76
CA ASP A 86 7.44 -10.39 11.67
C ASP A 86 6.72 -9.52 12.72
N THR A 87 6.15 -10.17 13.72
CA THR A 87 5.47 -9.51 14.84
C THR A 87 6.39 -8.56 15.62
N PRO A 88 7.65 -8.93 15.95
CA PRO A 88 8.58 -8.00 16.59
C PRO A 88 8.77 -6.70 15.81
N GLN A 89 8.96 -6.77 14.49
CA GLN A 89 9.07 -5.57 13.65
C GLN A 89 7.79 -4.72 13.67
N PHE A 90 6.61 -5.36 13.57
CA PHE A 90 5.33 -4.65 13.67
C PHE A 90 5.22 -3.87 14.99
N VAL A 91 5.50 -4.52 16.13
CA VAL A 91 5.42 -3.89 17.45
C VAL A 91 6.41 -2.72 17.55
N ARG A 92 7.64 -2.90 17.07
CA ARG A 92 8.69 -1.87 17.13
C ARG A 92 8.32 -0.63 16.30
N VAL A 93 7.85 -0.82 15.07
CA VAL A 93 7.43 0.29 14.21
C VAL A 93 6.16 0.96 14.75
N ALA A 94 5.20 0.20 15.29
CA ALA A 94 3.99 0.75 15.90
C ALA A 94 4.31 1.66 17.11
N ALA A 95 5.19 1.19 18.00
CA ALA A 95 5.63 1.98 19.16
C ALA A 95 6.32 3.27 18.70
N TYR A 96 7.26 3.16 17.76
CA TYR A 96 7.97 4.29 17.19
C TYR A 96 7.03 5.35 16.58
N LEU A 97 6.06 4.92 15.77
CA LEU A 97 5.09 5.81 15.15
C LEU A 97 4.21 6.51 16.20
N ARG A 98 3.74 5.78 17.23
CA ARG A 98 2.94 6.39 18.31
C ARG A 98 3.73 7.38 19.16
N GLU A 99 4.99 7.09 19.46
CA GLU A 99 5.89 8.02 20.15
C GLU A 99 6.08 9.33 19.37
N ASN A 100 5.94 9.29 18.05
CA ASN A 100 5.98 10.46 17.16
C ASN A 100 4.59 10.99 16.77
N ASN A 101 3.55 10.67 17.57
CA ASN A 101 2.18 11.16 17.41
C ASN A 101 1.49 10.75 16.09
N ILE A 102 1.92 9.66 15.47
CA ILE A 102 1.22 9.07 14.34
C ILE A 102 0.11 8.16 14.87
N HIS A 103 -1.11 8.33 14.36
CA HIS A 103 -2.27 7.57 14.82
C HIS A 103 -2.27 6.17 14.22
N THR A 104 -1.50 5.26 14.82
CA THR A 104 -1.52 3.83 14.50
C THR A 104 -2.29 3.05 15.57
N PRO A 105 -2.80 1.83 15.29
CA PRO A 105 -3.53 1.05 16.28
C PRO A 105 -2.73 0.84 17.57
N ALA A 106 -3.37 1.07 18.73
CA ALA A 106 -2.78 0.70 20.01
C ALA A 106 -2.59 -0.82 20.10
N ILE A 107 -1.47 -1.27 20.67
CA ILE A 107 -1.23 -2.69 20.93
C ILE A 107 -1.56 -2.95 22.40
N GLN A 108 -2.64 -3.69 22.65
CA GLN A 108 -3.12 -4.01 23.99
C GLN A 108 -2.41 -5.22 24.60
N ALA A 109 -2.15 -6.24 23.78
CA ALA A 109 -1.44 -7.45 24.19
C ALA A 109 -0.70 -8.03 22.97
N VAL A 110 0.45 -8.66 23.22
CA VAL A 110 1.24 -9.30 22.16
C VAL A 110 2.03 -10.48 22.72
N ASP A 111 2.01 -11.59 22.00
CA ASP A 111 2.94 -12.71 22.15
C ASP A 111 3.64 -12.94 20.81
N PRO A 112 4.88 -12.43 20.66
CA PRO A 112 5.64 -12.60 19.42
C PRO A 112 6.01 -14.05 19.11
N ALA A 113 6.14 -14.92 20.12
CA ALA A 113 6.54 -16.32 19.94
C ALA A 113 5.40 -17.16 19.34
N LEU A 114 4.16 -16.88 19.76
CA LEU A 114 2.96 -17.50 19.18
C LEU A 114 2.44 -16.74 17.94
N GLY A 115 2.79 -15.46 17.84
CA GLY A 115 2.31 -14.57 16.79
C GLY A 115 0.90 -14.05 17.06
N PHE A 116 0.53 -13.88 18.33
CA PHE A 116 -0.79 -13.41 18.73
C PHE A 116 -0.75 -11.95 19.15
N LEU A 117 -1.74 -11.17 18.73
CA LEU A 117 -1.86 -9.76 19.10
C LEU A 117 -3.31 -9.41 19.42
N VAL A 118 -3.50 -8.43 20.29
CA VAL A 118 -4.74 -7.67 20.42
C VAL A 118 -4.41 -6.22 20.10
N VAL A 119 -5.01 -5.69 19.04
CA VAL A 119 -4.76 -4.32 18.58
C VAL A 119 -6.06 -3.54 18.46
N GLU A 120 -5.98 -2.23 18.62
CA GLU A 120 -7.11 -1.32 18.45
C GLU A 120 -7.75 -1.47 17.07
N ASP A 121 -9.07 -1.36 17.03
CA ASP A 121 -9.83 -1.42 15.80
C ASP A 121 -10.39 -0.04 15.44
N PHE A 122 -9.83 0.57 14.40
CA PHE A 122 -10.30 1.85 13.88
C PHE A 122 -11.64 1.76 13.12
N GLY A 123 -12.20 0.57 12.96
CA GLY A 123 -13.45 0.35 12.25
C GLY A 123 -13.28 0.29 10.73
N ASP A 124 -14.39 0.52 10.02
CA ASP A 124 -14.49 0.18 8.59
C ASP A 124 -14.49 1.41 7.66
N ASN A 125 -14.20 2.61 8.20
CA ASN A 125 -14.29 3.88 7.46
C ASN A 125 -13.03 4.20 6.65
N LEU A 126 -12.61 3.23 5.82
CA LEU A 126 -11.49 3.41 4.89
C LEU A 126 -11.73 4.59 3.95
N LEU A 127 -10.69 5.35 3.63
CA LEU A 127 -10.84 6.49 2.70
C LEU A 127 -11.31 6.01 1.32
N TYR A 128 -10.86 4.82 0.90
CA TYR A 128 -11.36 4.17 -0.31
C TYR A 128 -12.89 4.06 -0.30
N ARG A 129 -13.48 3.60 0.80
CA ARG A 129 -14.94 3.43 0.91
C ARG A 129 -15.65 4.77 0.80
N GLN A 130 -15.10 5.82 1.40
CA GLN A 130 -15.67 7.17 1.29
C GLN A 130 -15.68 7.67 -0.16
N PHE A 131 -14.59 7.44 -0.91
CA PHE A 131 -14.55 7.78 -2.33
C PHE A 131 -15.53 6.97 -3.18
N GLN A 132 -15.88 5.74 -2.79
CA GLN A 132 -16.91 4.96 -3.48
C GLN A 132 -18.33 5.45 -3.20
N ILE A 133 -18.58 5.98 -1.98
CA ILE A 133 -19.89 6.52 -1.59
C ILE A 133 -20.13 7.88 -2.23
N GLU A 134 -19.13 8.76 -2.21
CA GLU A 134 -19.23 10.12 -2.74
C GLU A 134 -17.98 10.48 -3.57
N PRO A 135 -17.91 10.07 -4.84
CA PRO A 135 -16.78 10.34 -5.73
C PRO A 135 -16.80 11.79 -6.25
N SER A 136 -16.56 12.77 -5.37
CA SER A 136 -16.52 14.19 -5.72
C SER A 136 -15.16 14.82 -5.38
N LEU A 137 -14.76 15.86 -6.14
CA LEU A 137 -13.56 16.63 -5.81
C LEU A 137 -13.66 17.35 -4.47
N ALA A 138 -14.88 17.73 -4.04
CA ALA A 138 -15.08 18.35 -2.74
C ALA A 138 -14.74 17.37 -1.60
N THR A 139 -15.26 16.15 -1.68
CA THR A 139 -14.96 15.05 -0.75
C THR A 139 -13.47 14.70 -0.79
N ALA A 140 -12.87 14.61 -1.99
CA ALA A 140 -11.44 14.34 -2.16
C ALA A 140 -10.56 15.40 -1.50
N ASN A 141 -10.87 16.69 -1.70
CA ASN A 141 -10.11 17.80 -1.14
C ASN A 141 -10.08 17.77 0.39
N GLY A 142 -11.22 17.50 1.04
CA GLY A 142 -11.29 17.39 2.49
C GLY A 142 -10.47 16.22 3.02
N ILE A 143 -10.72 15.03 2.47
CA ILE A 143 -10.05 13.78 2.90
C ILE A 143 -8.54 13.83 2.65
N TYR A 144 -8.09 14.32 1.49
CA TYR A 144 -6.66 14.44 1.20
C TYR A 144 -5.98 15.53 2.03
N GLY A 145 -6.69 16.60 2.43
CA GLY A 145 -6.14 17.57 3.38
C GLY A 145 -5.73 16.92 4.70
N GLU A 146 -6.62 16.09 5.28
CA GLU A 146 -6.34 15.33 6.50
C GLU A 146 -5.24 14.28 6.30
N ALA A 147 -5.33 13.50 5.21
CA ALA A 147 -4.35 12.44 4.92
C ALA A 147 -2.94 12.98 4.63
N LEU A 148 -2.82 14.12 3.94
CA LEU A 148 -1.53 14.77 3.69
C LEU A 148 -0.98 15.44 4.96
N THR A 149 -1.84 15.92 5.85
CA THR A 149 -1.41 16.43 7.17
C THR A 149 -0.82 15.31 8.03
N ALA A 150 -1.48 14.16 8.08
CA ALA A 150 -0.95 12.97 8.77
C ALA A 150 0.35 12.47 8.12
N LEU A 151 0.45 12.54 6.79
CA LEU A 151 1.67 12.17 6.07
C LEU A 151 2.83 13.11 6.37
N LEU A 152 2.56 14.42 6.49
CA LEU A 152 3.57 15.40 6.87
C LEU A 152 4.17 15.07 8.24
N ALA A 153 3.33 14.74 9.22
CA ALA A 153 3.77 14.31 10.54
C ALA A 153 4.61 13.03 10.46
N LEU A 154 4.19 12.06 9.64
CA LEU A 154 4.95 10.82 9.41
C LEU A 154 6.33 11.10 8.82
N GLN A 155 6.43 12.01 7.84
CA GLN A 155 7.69 12.37 7.19
C GLN A 155 8.59 13.29 8.04
N GLN A 156 8.08 13.82 9.17
CA GLN A 156 8.87 14.52 10.19
C GLN A 156 9.45 13.59 11.25
N CYS A 157 9.04 12.32 11.28
CA CYS A 157 9.57 11.34 12.22
C CYS A 157 11.10 11.23 12.06
N PRO A 158 11.88 11.21 13.17
CA PRO A 158 13.32 11.06 13.13
C PRO A 158 13.82 9.82 12.38
N ASP A 159 15.07 9.82 11.97
CA ASP A 159 15.67 8.63 11.37
C ASP A 159 15.93 7.53 12.41
N GLN A 160 15.72 6.27 12.02
CA GLN A 160 15.88 5.08 12.87
C GLN A 160 16.57 3.94 12.11
N PRO A 161 17.86 4.07 11.78
CA PRO A 161 18.59 3.11 10.95
C PRO A 161 18.70 1.71 11.55
N ASP A 162 18.52 1.57 12.87
CA ASP A 162 18.60 0.29 13.58
C ASP A 162 17.47 -0.68 13.24
N PHE A 163 16.35 -0.18 12.70
CA PHE A 163 15.18 -1.03 12.38
C PHE A 163 14.31 -0.55 11.23
N ILE A 164 14.57 0.63 10.69
CA ILE A 164 13.94 1.10 9.46
C ILE A 164 15.01 1.00 8.36
N PRO A 165 14.91 -0.02 7.47
CA PRO A 165 15.91 -0.19 6.42
C PRO A 165 15.89 0.98 5.43
N ARG A 166 17.02 1.19 4.77
CA ARG A 166 17.11 2.16 3.68
C ARG A 166 16.40 1.65 2.44
N TYR A 167 15.72 2.55 1.74
CA TYR A 167 15.22 2.29 0.40
C TYR A 167 16.34 2.50 -0.62
N ASP A 168 17.32 1.60 -0.58
CA ASP A 168 18.55 1.70 -1.33
C ASP A 168 18.41 1.25 -2.80
N GLN A 169 19.48 1.47 -3.58
CA GLN A 169 19.52 1.10 -4.99
C GLN A 169 19.25 -0.40 -5.22
N PRO A 170 19.86 -1.36 -4.48
CA PRO A 170 19.54 -2.78 -4.63
C PRO A 170 18.06 -3.11 -4.42
N LEU A 171 17.41 -2.51 -3.42
CA LEU A 171 15.99 -2.74 -3.17
C LEU A 171 15.12 -2.14 -4.30
N LEU A 172 15.41 -0.92 -4.75
CA LEU A 172 14.75 -0.28 -5.89
C LEU A 172 14.88 -1.14 -7.17
N ARG A 173 16.09 -1.62 -7.48
CA ARG A 173 16.37 -2.49 -8.63
C ARG A 173 15.54 -3.76 -8.57
N ARG A 174 15.60 -4.46 -7.44
CA ARG A 174 14.90 -5.74 -7.26
C ARG A 174 13.39 -5.60 -7.37
N GLU A 175 12.83 -4.46 -6.98
CA GLU A 175 11.40 -4.19 -7.15
C GLU A 175 11.00 -3.89 -8.60
N LEU A 176 11.86 -3.20 -9.35
CA LEU A 176 11.69 -2.96 -10.78
C LEU A 176 11.80 -4.27 -11.59
N GLU A 177 12.70 -5.18 -11.21
CA GLU A 177 12.88 -6.48 -11.87
C GLU A 177 11.63 -7.38 -11.79
N ILE A 178 10.75 -7.18 -10.79
CA ILE A 178 9.47 -7.89 -10.70
C ILE A 178 8.63 -7.64 -11.95
N PHE A 179 8.69 -6.43 -12.54
CA PHE A 179 7.99 -6.12 -13.79
C PHE A 179 8.45 -7.01 -14.94
N THR A 180 9.77 -7.13 -15.14
CA THR A 180 10.33 -7.92 -16.22
C THR A 180 10.04 -9.41 -16.08
N GLU A 181 10.14 -9.93 -14.85
CA GLU A 181 9.91 -11.34 -14.55
C GLU A 181 8.41 -11.69 -14.68
N TRP A 182 7.55 -10.97 -13.97
CA TRP A 182 6.17 -11.38 -13.76
C TRP A 182 5.18 -10.77 -14.74
N PHE A 183 5.30 -9.49 -15.05
CA PHE A 183 4.37 -8.83 -15.96
C PHE A 183 4.75 -9.14 -17.41
N VAL A 184 5.99 -8.84 -17.81
CA VAL A 184 6.42 -9.02 -19.19
C VAL A 184 6.65 -10.50 -19.52
N GLY A 185 7.47 -11.18 -18.71
CA GLY A 185 7.89 -12.56 -18.97
C GLY A 185 6.79 -13.59 -18.71
N ALA A 186 6.13 -13.53 -17.55
CA ALA A 186 5.17 -14.57 -17.15
C ALA A 186 3.73 -14.27 -17.60
N LEU A 187 3.20 -13.08 -17.33
CA LEU A 187 1.81 -12.73 -17.64
C LEU A 187 1.60 -12.47 -19.14
N LEU A 188 2.43 -11.63 -19.75
CA LEU A 188 2.34 -11.31 -21.18
C LEU A 188 3.08 -12.32 -22.08
N GLN A 189 3.86 -13.24 -21.50
CA GLN A 189 4.63 -14.27 -22.22
C GLN A 189 5.54 -13.69 -23.31
N LYS A 190 6.06 -12.47 -23.08
CA LYS A 190 6.91 -11.77 -24.05
C LYS A 190 8.39 -11.98 -23.70
N PRO A 191 9.16 -12.74 -24.50
CA PRO A 191 10.61 -12.75 -24.35
C PRO A 191 11.20 -11.38 -24.69
N LEU A 192 12.18 -10.96 -23.89
CA LEU A 192 12.92 -9.71 -24.10
C LEU A 192 14.18 -9.99 -24.93
N SER A 193 14.33 -9.28 -26.05
CA SER A 193 15.59 -9.22 -26.80
C SER A 193 16.68 -8.47 -26.03
N ALA A 194 17.95 -8.67 -26.40
CA ALA A 194 19.08 -7.97 -25.74
C ALA A 194 18.90 -6.44 -25.74
N ARG A 195 18.42 -5.86 -26.85
CA ARG A 195 18.17 -4.41 -26.95
C ARG A 195 17.08 -3.94 -25.97
N GLU A 196 16.02 -4.72 -25.80
CA GLU A 196 14.95 -4.37 -24.86
C GLU A 196 15.42 -4.51 -23.40
N GLN A 197 16.25 -5.51 -23.12
CA GLN A 197 16.89 -5.66 -21.81
C GLN A 197 17.77 -4.44 -21.51
N ASP A 198 18.66 -4.04 -22.42
CA ASP A 198 19.52 -2.87 -22.24
C ASP A 198 18.72 -1.58 -22.01
N MET A 199 17.65 -1.37 -22.78
CA MET A 199 16.74 -0.23 -22.60
C MET A 199 16.11 -0.22 -21.20
N LEU A 200 15.59 -1.36 -20.73
CA LEU A 200 14.99 -1.47 -19.40
C LEU A 200 16.03 -1.26 -18.29
N GLN A 201 17.24 -1.78 -18.45
CA GLN A 201 18.32 -1.55 -17.48
C GLN A 201 18.68 -0.06 -17.37
N ALA A 202 18.73 0.64 -18.51
CA ALA A 202 18.96 2.09 -18.55
C ALA A 202 17.82 2.89 -17.90
N LEU A 203 16.56 2.53 -18.19
CA LEU A 203 15.39 3.11 -17.53
C LEU A 203 15.46 2.92 -16.01
N PHE A 204 15.69 1.69 -15.56
CA PHE A 204 15.73 1.38 -14.13
C PHE A 204 16.84 2.15 -13.42
N HIS A 205 18.00 2.31 -14.05
CA HIS A 205 19.08 3.13 -13.50
C HIS A 205 18.69 4.61 -13.36
N ARG A 206 17.95 5.16 -14.33
CA ARG A 206 17.43 6.55 -14.26
C ARG A 206 16.41 6.71 -13.13
N LEU A 207 15.48 5.77 -12.99
CA LEU A 207 14.46 5.78 -11.94
C LEU A 207 15.08 5.65 -10.54
N GLU A 208 16.07 4.76 -10.39
CA GLU A 208 16.85 4.63 -9.16
C GLU A 208 17.57 5.92 -8.79
N SER A 209 18.28 6.52 -9.75
CA SER A 209 19.02 7.76 -9.53
C SER A 209 18.08 8.89 -9.10
N SER A 210 16.92 9.00 -9.75
CA SER A 210 15.90 10.01 -9.39
C SER A 210 15.22 9.74 -8.03
N ALA A 211 15.13 8.50 -7.59
CA ALA A 211 14.66 8.17 -6.24
C ALA A 211 15.71 8.53 -5.17
N LEU A 212 16.98 8.25 -5.44
CA LEU A 212 18.07 8.43 -4.48
C LEU A 212 18.56 9.88 -4.37
N GLU A 213 18.35 10.72 -5.39
CA GLU A 213 18.68 12.15 -5.32
C GLU A 213 17.69 12.96 -4.46
N GLN A 214 16.50 12.43 -4.23
CA GLN A 214 15.48 13.09 -3.41
C GLN A 214 15.93 13.18 -1.94
N PRO A 215 15.43 14.16 -1.18
CA PRO A 215 15.46 14.09 0.28
C PRO A 215 14.83 12.78 0.76
N GLN A 216 15.52 12.12 1.71
CA GLN A 216 15.12 10.83 2.24
C GLN A 216 14.41 11.02 3.59
N VAL A 217 13.23 10.45 3.74
CA VAL A 217 12.33 10.55 4.89
C VAL A 217 11.74 9.18 5.22
N LEU A 218 10.97 9.10 6.30
CA LEU A 218 10.18 7.89 6.57
C LEU A 218 9.12 7.69 5.46
N VAL A 219 9.13 6.51 4.85
CA VAL A 219 8.21 6.08 3.80
C VAL A 219 7.43 4.88 4.31
N HIS A 220 6.11 5.01 4.43
CA HIS A 220 5.17 3.95 4.76
C HIS A 220 5.07 2.89 3.65
N ARG A 221 5.26 3.32 2.39
CA ARG A 221 5.20 2.56 1.12
C ARG A 221 3.81 2.19 0.64
N ASP A 222 2.92 1.83 1.56
CA ASP A 222 1.53 1.50 1.25
C ASP A 222 0.56 2.58 1.76
N TYR A 223 0.98 3.85 1.73
CA TYR A 223 0.18 5.02 2.15
C TYR A 223 -0.87 5.37 1.09
N HIS A 224 -1.93 4.58 1.01
CA HIS A 224 -3.00 4.71 0.01
C HIS A 224 -4.37 4.50 0.63
N SER A 225 -5.44 4.80 -0.12
CA SER A 225 -6.82 4.89 0.39
C SER A 225 -7.36 3.64 1.10
N ARG A 226 -6.77 2.47 0.85
CA ARG A 226 -7.12 1.18 1.51
C ARG A 226 -6.38 0.89 2.82
N ASN A 227 -5.41 1.72 3.20
CA ASN A 227 -4.61 1.59 4.42
C ASN A 227 -4.72 2.84 5.31
N LEU A 228 -5.66 3.73 5.01
CA LEU A 228 -5.98 4.92 5.79
C LEU A 228 -7.45 4.88 6.19
N ILE A 229 -7.72 5.10 7.47
CA ILE A 229 -9.06 5.09 8.07
C ILE A 229 -9.36 6.48 8.61
N SER A 230 -10.52 7.04 8.27
CA SER A 230 -10.99 8.28 8.89
C SER A 230 -11.66 7.93 10.21
N CYS A 231 -11.05 8.36 11.30
CA CYS A 231 -11.50 8.11 12.67
C CYS A 231 -12.58 9.12 13.08
N ASN A 232 -13.43 8.74 14.03
CA ASN A 232 -14.56 9.57 14.47
C ASN A 232 -14.14 10.90 15.12
N ASP A 233 -12.88 11.02 15.54
CA ASP A 233 -12.29 12.23 16.11
C ASP A 233 -11.70 13.18 15.05
N GLY A 234 -11.86 12.86 13.75
CA GLY A 234 -11.35 13.66 12.63
C GLY A 234 -9.88 13.40 12.29
N THR A 235 -9.26 12.38 12.91
CA THR A 235 -7.87 12.00 12.60
C THR A 235 -7.81 10.88 11.55
N ILE A 236 -6.62 10.69 10.97
CA ILE A 236 -6.35 9.60 10.02
C ILE A 236 -5.60 8.47 10.74
N GLY A 237 -6.28 7.35 10.92
CA GLY A 237 -5.69 6.10 11.36
C GLY A 237 -4.85 5.46 10.26
N VAL A 238 -3.58 5.18 10.54
CA VAL A 238 -2.61 4.60 9.60
C VAL A 238 -2.36 3.13 9.94
N ILE A 239 -2.56 2.24 8.97
CA ILE A 239 -2.39 0.78 9.12
C ILE A 239 -1.45 0.22 8.03
N ASP A 240 -0.91 -0.98 8.25
CA ASP A 240 0.01 -1.67 7.30
C ASP A 240 1.40 -1.00 7.15
N PHE A 241 1.89 -0.40 8.23
CA PHE A 241 3.15 0.35 8.28
C PHE A 241 4.41 -0.50 8.50
N GLN A 242 4.29 -1.80 8.80
CA GLN A 242 5.46 -2.65 9.14
C GLN A 242 6.47 -2.80 7.99
N GLY A 243 6.08 -2.45 6.76
CA GLY A 243 6.94 -2.43 5.59
C GLY A 243 7.75 -1.15 5.42
N ALA A 244 7.68 -0.20 6.37
CA ALA A 244 8.28 1.11 6.26
C ALA A 244 9.78 1.09 5.97
N LEU A 245 10.23 2.07 5.21
CA LEU A 245 11.62 2.29 4.81
C LEU A 245 12.00 3.74 5.01
N TRP A 246 13.29 4.03 5.03
CA TRP A 246 13.79 5.39 4.89
C TRP A 246 14.14 5.65 3.42
N GLY A 247 13.38 6.51 2.74
CA GLY A 247 13.34 6.57 1.28
C GLY A 247 12.90 7.93 0.70
N PRO A 248 12.74 8.02 -0.64
CA PRO A 248 12.37 9.25 -1.35
C PRO A 248 11.09 9.90 -0.84
N CYS A 249 11.15 11.20 -0.56
CA CYS A 249 10.04 11.98 -0.01
C CYS A 249 8.75 11.99 -0.84
N THR A 250 8.83 11.78 -2.15
CA THR A 250 7.63 11.76 -3.01
C THR A 250 6.93 10.40 -3.08
N TYR A 251 7.48 9.33 -2.51
CA TYR A 251 6.94 7.96 -2.66
C TYR A 251 5.52 7.81 -2.09
N ASP A 252 5.29 8.23 -0.84
CA ASP A 252 3.97 8.13 -0.21
C ASP A 252 2.93 9.12 -0.79
N PRO A 253 3.28 10.39 -1.10
CA PRO A 253 2.38 11.26 -1.85
C PRO A 253 1.93 10.64 -3.18
N VAL A 254 2.84 9.99 -3.91
CA VAL A 254 2.52 9.25 -5.13
C VAL A 254 1.56 8.09 -4.82
N SER A 255 1.84 7.30 -3.78
CA SER A 255 1.00 6.17 -3.38
C SER A 255 -0.43 6.60 -3.06
N LEU A 256 -0.62 7.80 -2.51
CA LEU A 256 -1.92 8.35 -2.13
C LEU A 256 -2.66 9.01 -3.31
N LEU A 257 -1.97 9.86 -4.07
CA LEU A 257 -2.59 10.73 -5.08
C LEU A 257 -2.65 10.08 -6.48
N ARG A 258 -1.81 9.07 -6.74
CA ARG A 258 -1.88 8.17 -7.91
C ARG A 258 -2.15 6.75 -7.47
N ASP A 259 -3.16 6.62 -6.60
CA ASP A 259 -3.63 5.36 -6.05
C ASP A 259 -4.00 4.39 -7.19
N CYS A 260 -3.65 3.12 -7.01
CA CYS A 260 -4.05 2.06 -7.95
C CYS A 260 -5.55 1.78 -7.90
N TYR A 261 -6.26 2.27 -6.87
CA TYR A 261 -7.66 1.94 -6.60
C TYR A 261 -8.64 3.10 -6.81
N VAL A 262 -8.13 4.33 -6.89
CA VAL A 262 -8.93 5.55 -7.05
C VAL A 262 -8.26 6.42 -8.11
N HIS A 263 -9.07 7.12 -8.91
CA HIS A 263 -8.57 8.00 -9.95
C HIS A 263 -9.23 9.37 -9.85
N TRP A 264 -8.41 10.40 -10.01
CA TRP A 264 -8.83 11.80 -10.06
C TRP A 264 -8.27 12.47 -11.32
N PRO A 265 -8.87 13.57 -11.80
CA PRO A 265 -8.32 14.34 -12.91
C PRO A 265 -6.87 14.78 -12.64
N ASP A 266 -6.02 14.70 -13.66
CA ASP A 266 -4.58 15.00 -13.54
C ASP A 266 -4.30 16.40 -12.99
N GLU A 267 -5.15 17.38 -13.34
CA GLU A 267 -5.04 18.75 -12.83
C GLU A 267 -5.19 18.81 -11.30
N ALA A 268 -6.16 18.08 -10.72
CA ALA A 268 -6.34 18.03 -9.26
C ALA A 268 -5.17 17.31 -8.59
N VAL A 269 -4.70 16.20 -9.16
CA VAL A 269 -3.54 15.45 -8.65
C VAL A 269 -2.29 16.32 -8.63
N ASN A 270 -2.02 17.06 -9.71
CA ASN A 270 -0.86 17.95 -9.79
C ASN A 270 -0.97 19.11 -8.80
N GLN A 271 -2.17 19.68 -8.61
CA GLN A 271 -2.39 20.73 -7.61
C GLN A 271 -2.14 20.24 -6.18
N TRP A 272 -2.65 19.05 -5.82
CA TRP A 272 -2.38 18.44 -4.50
C TRP A 272 -0.91 18.11 -4.32
N ALA A 273 -0.26 17.53 -5.33
CA ALA A 273 1.17 17.19 -5.28
C ALA A 273 2.03 18.44 -5.10
N ALA A 274 1.84 19.48 -5.92
CA ALA A 274 2.55 20.74 -5.80
C ALA A 274 2.29 21.44 -4.46
N GLY A 275 1.03 21.41 -3.99
CA GLY A 275 0.63 21.90 -2.67
C GLY A 275 1.39 21.22 -1.54
N TYR A 276 1.48 19.90 -1.57
CA TYR A 276 2.22 19.13 -0.57
C TYR A 276 3.71 19.46 -0.58
N GLY A 277 4.33 19.58 -1.76
CA GLY A 277 5.74 20.00 -1.89
C GLY A 277 6.02 21.36 -1.23
N ARG A 278 5.14 22.34 -1.42
CA ARG A 278 5.22 23.65 -0.74
C ARG A 278 5.15 23.53 0.77
N VAL A 279 4.27 22.67 1.29
CA VAL A 279 4.14 22.42 2.73
C VAL A 279 5.40 21.75 3.28
N MET A 280 5.97 20.76 2.58
CA MET A 280 7.21 20.12 3.00
C MET A 280 8.40 21.08 3.06
N MET A 281 8.52 21.97 2.06
CA MET A 281 9.54 23.04 2.05
C MET A 281 9.33 24.01 3.20
N ALA A 282 8.10 24.47 3.43
CA ALA A 282 7.78 25.40 4.52
C ALA A 282 8.03 24.78 5.91
N ALA A 283 7.84 23.46 6.05
CA ALA A 283 8.14 22.71 7.26
C ALA A 283 9.62 22.38 7.44
N GLY A 284 10.48 22.72 6.48
CA GLY A 284 11.92 22.43 6.53
C GLY A 284 12.30 20.96 6.39
N ILE A 285 11.36 20.10 5.95
CA ILE A 285 11.61 18.67 5.75
C ILE A 285 12.49 18.44 4.51
N ILE A 286 12.31 19.28 3.49
CA ILE A 286 13.09 19.26 2.25
C ILE A 286 13.68 20.65 1.97
N PRO A 287 14.81 20.74 1.25
CA PRO A 287 15.33 22.01 0.78
C PRO A 287 14.36 22.66 -0.22
N ALA A 288 14.50 23.97 -0.41
CA ALA A 288 13.77 24.68 -1.44
C ALA A 288 14.14 24.16 -2.83
N VAL A 289 13.14 23.74 -3.60
CA VAL A 289 13.25 23.32 -5.00
C VAL A 289 12.14 24.00 -5.80
N ASP A 290 12.34 24.19 -7.10
CA ASP A 290 11.27 24.68 -7.95
C ASP A 290 10.16 23.62 -8.14
N GLU A 291 8.97 24.09 -8.51
CA GLU A 291 7.80 23.20 -8.68
C GLU A 291 8.02 22.16 -9.78
N ALA A 292 8.77 22.49 -10.83
CA ALA A 292 9.07 21.57 -11.93
C ALA A 292 9.93 20.38 -11.45
N THR A 293 10.94 20.64 -10.61
CA THR A 293 11.79 19.61 -10.00
C THR A 293 10.97 18.72 -9.08
N TRP A 294 10.14 19.31 -8.22
CA TRP A 294 9.26 18.55 -7.32
C TRP A 294 8.28 17.65 -8.09
N LEU A 295 7.59 18.19 -9.10
CA LEU A 295 6.65 17.43 -9.92
C LEU A 295 7.35 16.35 -10.75
N ARG A 296 8.59 16.60 -11.19
CA ARG A 296 9.41 15.58 -11.85
C ARG A 296 9.75 14.43 -10.89
N TRP A 297 10.17 14.72 -9.67
CA TRP A 297 10.40 13.70 -8.64
C TRP A 297 9.15 12.87 -8.38
N PHE A 298 8.00 13.54 -8.22
CA PHE A 298 6.70 12.90 -8.05
C PHE A 298 6.35 12.00 -9.25
N ASP A 299 6.55 12.48 -10.47
CA ASP A 299 6.29 11.71 -11.68
C ASP A 299 7.18 10.47 -11.81
N TRP A 300 8.49 10.63 -11.64
CA TRP A 300 9.46 9.56 -11.82
C TRP A 300 9.36 8.52 -10.70
N MET A 301 9.07 8.96 -9.48
CA MET A 301 8.77 8.05 -8.38
C MET A 301 7.45 7.30 -8.63
N GLY A 302 6.45 7.98 -9.19
CA GLY A 302 5.24 7.36 -9.75
C GLY A 302 5.56 6.25 -10.73
N LEU A 303 6.35 6.54 -11.77
CA LEU A 303 6.69 5.57 -12.79
C LEU A 303 7.40 4.34 -12.20
N GLN A 304 8.39 4.53 -11.31
CA GLN A 304 9.05 3.43 -10.61
C GLN A 304 8.03 2.58 -9.83
N ARG A 305 7.17 3.23 -9.04
CA ARG A 305 6.18 2.56 -8.20
C ARG A 305 5.16 1.79 -9.05
N HIS A 306 4.64 2.38 -10.11
CA HIS A 306 3.63 1.75 -10.95
C HIS A 306 4.21 0.62 -11.81
N ILE A 307 5.44 0.72 -12.31
CA ILE A 307 6.16 -0.40 -12.95
C ILE A 307 6.26 -1.58 -11.98
N LYS A 308 6.71 -1.32 -10.75
CA LYS A 308 6.73 -2.32 -9.67
C LYS A 308 5.34 -2.94 -9.46
N VAL A 309 4.27 -2.14 -9.40
CA VAL A 309 2.91 -2.65 -9.20
C VAL A 309 2.44 -3.56 -10.33
N LEU A 310 2.74 -3.24 -11.60
CA LEU A 310 2.42 -4.12 -12.74
C LEU A 310 2.99 -5.53 -12.49
N GLY A 311 4.26 -5.61 -12.07
CA GLY A 311 4.91 -6.86 -11.71
C GLY A 311 4.26 -7.55 -10.49
N ILE A 312 3.95 -6.81 -9.43
CA ILE A 312 3.36 -7.37 -8.21
C ILE A 312 1.98 -7.97 -8.48
N PHE A 313 1.11 -7.25 -9.17
CA PHE A 313 -0.25 -7.73 -9.43
C PHE A 313 -0.24 -8.95 -10.36
N ALA A 314 0.65 -8.97 -11.37
CA ALA A 314 0.90 -10.15 -12.18
C ALA A 314 1.37 -11.34 -11.33
N ARG A 315 2.35 -11.13 -10.44
CA ARG A 315 2.87 -12.19 -9.57
C ARG A 315 1.82 -12.75 -8.62
N VAL A 316 1.06 -11.88 -7.97
CA VAL A 316 0.03 -12.29 -7.00
C VAL A 316 -1.11 -13.03 -7.70
N HIS A 317 -1.45 -12.67 -8.94
CA HIS A 317 -2.36 -13.47 -9.76
C HIS A 317 -1.78 -14.86 -10.08
N LEU A 318 -0.58 -14.92 -10.67
CA LEU A 318 -0.02 -16.17 -11.20
C LEU A 318 0.41 -17.14 -10.10
N ARG A 319 1.02 -16.64 -9.03
CA ARG A 319 1.55 -17.45 -7.92
C ARG A 319 0.49 -17.78 -6.88
N ASP A 320 -0.38 -16.82 -6.54
CA ASP A 320 -1.30 -16.93 -5.41
C ASP A 320 -2.77 -17.11 -5.84
N GLY A 321 -3.07 -17.13 -7.15
CA GLY A 321 -4.42 -17.31 -7.69
C GLY A 321 -5.35 -16.11 -7.48
N LYS A 322 -4.83 -14.95 -7.07
CA LYS A 322 -5.63 -13.77 -6.71
C LYS A 322 -5.90 -12.87 -7.92
N SER A 323 -6.75 -13.36 -8.82
CA SER A 323 -7.04 -12.70 -10.11
C SER A 323 -7.70 -11.32 -10.01
N HIS A 324 -8.32 -10.97 -8.88
CA HIS A 324 -8.97 -9.67 -8.71
C HIS A 324 -8.00 -8.47 -8.82
N PHE A 325 -6.70 -8.68 -8.59
CA PHE A 325 -5.69 -7.63 -8.78
C PHE A 325 -5.48 -7.24 -10.25
N LEU A 326 -5.84 -8.11 -11.19
CA LEU A 326 -5.73 -7.79 -12.62
C LEU A 326 -6.69 -6.69 -13.05
N ALA A 327 -7.83 -6.54 -12.35
CA ALA A 327 -8.82 -5.50 -12.65
C ALA A 327 -8.28 -4.07 -12.42
N ASP A 328 -7.25 -3.92 -11.58
CA ASP A 328 -6.62 -2.63 -11.31
C ASP A 328 -5.50 -2.29 -12.34
N LEU A 329 -5.03 -3.26 -13.13
CA LEU A 329 -3.93 -3.08 -14.09
C LEU A 329 -4.19 -2.02 -15.16
N PRO A 330 -5.38 -1.88 -15.77
CA PRO A 330 -5.63 -0.82 -16.76
C PRO A 330 -5.33 0.58 -16.22
N ARG A 331 -5.69 0.85 -14.96
CA ARG A 331 -5.38 2.13 -14.30
C ARG A 331 -3.88 2.31 -14.08
N VAL A 332 -3.20 1.26 -13.62
CA VAL A 332 -1.73 1.28 -13.40
C VAL A 332 -1.00 1.51 -14.72
N ILE A 333 -1.44 0.87 -15.81
CA ILE A 333 -0.90 1.07 -17.16
C ILE A 333 -1.04 2.52 -17.59
N ARG A 334 -2.21 3.15 -17.37
CA ARG A 334 -2.42 4.58 -17.69
C ARG A 334 -1.44 5.49 -16.93
N TYR A 335 -1.15 5.22 -15.66
CA TYR A 335 -0.14 6.01 -14.95
C TYR A 335 1.26 5.83 -15.55
N VAL A 336 1.62 4.59 -15.92
CA VAL A 336 2.92 4.28 -16.56
C VAL A 336 3.05 4.99 -17.89
N THR A 337 2.08 4.82 -18.81
CA THR A 337 2.14 5.43 -20.15
C THR A 337 1.98 6.95 -20.08
N GLY A 338 1.15 7.44 -19.17
CA GLY A 338 0.93 8.87 -18.96
C GLY A 338 2.20 9.59 -18.48
N VAL A 339 3.00 9.01 -17.59
CA VAL A 339 4.30 9.59 -17.20
C VAL A 339 5.34 9.36 -18.28
N ALA A 340 5.45 8.15 -18.83
CA ALA A 340 6.47 7.83 -19.84
C ALA A 340 6.34 8.71 -21.10
N GLY A 341 5.12 9.05 -21.52
CA GLY A 341 4.89 9.93 -22.67
C GLY A 341 5.13 11.43 -22.41
N ARG A 342 5.41 11.85 -21.17
CA ARG A 342 5.64 13.27 -20.81
C ARG A 342 7.10 13.72 -20.87
N TYR A 343 8.04 12.79 -20.80
CA TYR A 343 9.47 13.10 -20.64
C TYR A 343 10.28 12.49 -21.79
N ALA A 344 11.01 13.32 -22.52
CA ALA A 344 11.84 12.88 -23.64
C ALA A 344 12.89 11.82 -23.22
N GLU A 345 13.37 11.88 -21.98
CA GLU A 345 14.30 10.90 -21.42
C GLU A 345 13.71 9.50 -21.26
N LEU A 346 12.38 9.36 -21.40
CA LEU A 346 11.62 8.13 -21.30
C LEU A 346 11.07 7.66 -22.66
N ASP A 347 11.37 8.37 -23.76
CA ASP A 347 10.82 8.10 -25.09
C ASP A 347 11.05 6.66 -25.56
N ASP A 348 12.25 6.12 -25.35
CA ASP A 348 12.58 4.74 -25.73
C ASP A 348 11.68 3.72 -25.03
N PHE A 349 11.41 3.92 -23.73
CA PHE A 349 10.52 3.06 -22.96
C PHE A 349 9.06 3.28 -23.34
N SER A 350 8.65 4.53 -23.52
CA SER A 350 7.30 4.92 -23.92
C SER A 350 6.92 4.29 -25.26
N LEU A 351 7.78 4.44 -26.27
CA LEU A 351 7.61 3.86 -27.59
C LEU A 351 7.61 2.33 -27.54
N TRP A 352 8.52 1.73 -26.79
CA TRP A 352 8.56 0.29 -26.59
C TRP A 352 7.29 -0.24 -25.93
N PHE A 353 6.80 0.42 -24.88
CA PHE A 353 5.60 0.00 -24.16
C PHE A 353 4.38 0.04 -25.09
N GLU A 354 4.19 1.13 -25.86
CA GLU A 354 3.08 1.26 -26.79
C GLU A 354 3.17 0.28 -27.97
N GLN A 355 4.37 0.07 -28.54
CA GLN A 355 4.51 -0.76 -29.73
C GLN A 355 4.61 -2.26 -29.43
N GLN A 356 5.16 -2.64 -28.27
CA GLN A 356 5.48 -4.03 -27.95
C GLN A 356 4.60 -4.62 -26.85
N LEU A 357 4.20 -3.83 -25.84
CA LEU A 357 3.39 -4.35 -24.73
C LEU A 357 1.90 -4.10 -24.95
N MET A 358 1.48 -2.91 -25.38
CA MET A 358 0.06 -2.61 -25.54
C MET A 358 -0.69 -3.56 -26.50
N PRO A 359 -0.12 -4.02 -27.62
CA PRO A 359 -0.78 -5.02 -28.46
C PRO A 359 -1.04 -6.36 -27.74
N LEU A 360 -0.15 -6.76 -26.82
CA LEU A 360 -0.30 -7.98 -26.01
C LEU A 360 -1.28 -7.77 -24.87
N ILE A 361 -1.22 -6.61 -24.22
CA ILE A 361 -2.13 -6.19 -23.14
C ILE A 361 -3.58 -6.15 -23.64
N ARG A 362 -3.83 -5.56 -24.83
CA ARG A 362 -5.17 -5.45 -25.43
C ARG A 362 -5.79 -6.81 -25.77
N GLN A 363 -5.00 -7.89 -25.82
CA GLN A 363 -5.49 -9.27 -26.02
C GLN A 363 -5.86 -9.97 -24.70
N GLN A 364 -5.52 -9.37 -23.55
CA GLN A 364 -5.77 -9.97 -22.25
C GLN A 364 -7.23 -9.82 -21.84
N ALA A 365 -7.83 -10.88 -21.30
CA ALA A 365 -9.24 -10.88 -20.87
C ALA A 365 -9.54 -9.90 -19.73
N TRP A 366 -8.52 -9.50 -18.95
CA TRP A 366 -8.66 -8.54 -17.85
C TRP A 366 -8.53 -7.07 -18.30
N TYR A 367 -8.10 -6.82 -19.54
CA TYR A 367 -7.91 -5.45 -20.02
C TYR A 367 -9.24 -4.87 -20.52
N LEU A 368 -9.67 -3.76 -19.92
CA LEU A 368 -10.83 -2.99 -20.34
C LEU A 368 -10.37 -1.67 -21.00
N PRO A 369 -10.90 -1.30 -22.18
CA PRO A 369 -10.58 -0.03 -22.83
C PRO A 369 -10.99 1.20 -22.02
N GLU A 370 -10.36 2.34 -22.32
CA GLU A 370 -10.35 3.58 -21.53
C GLU A 370 -11.74 4.13 -21.12
N GLU A 371 -12.78 3.93 -21.93
CA GLU A 371 -14.12 4.47 -21.67
C GLU A 371 -14.87 3.77 -20.52
N ASP A 372 -14.44 2.55 -20.16
CA ASP A 372 -15.09 1.71 -19.17
C ASP A 372 -14.33 1.61 -17.83
N VAL A 373 -13.11 2.16 -17.73
CA VAL A 373 -12.24 2.08 -16.53
C VAL A 373 -12.58 3.12 -15.46
N PHE A 374 -13.32 4.17 -15.84
CA PHE A 374 -13.72 5.28 -14.95
C PHE A 374 -15.22 5.31 -14.63
N ARG A 375 -15.95 4.28 -15.06
CA ARG A 375 -17.29 3.94 -14.54
C ARG A 375 -17.14 2.95 -13.39
#